data_AF-A0A925ZNY7-F1
#
_entry.id   AF-A0A925ZNY7-F1
#
_cell.length_a   1.000
_cell.length_b   1.000
_cell.length_c   1.000
_cell.angle_alpha   90.00
_cell.angle_beta   90.00
_cell.angle_gamma   90.00
#
_symmetry.space_group_name_H-M   'P 1'
#
loop_
_entity.id
_entity.type
_entity.pdbx_description
1 polymer ?
#
loop_
_entity_poly.entity_id
_entity_poly.type
_entity_poly.pdbx_seq_one_letter_code
_entity_poly.pdbx_strand_id
1 'polypeptide(L)'
;MLELPERAADDALLRFALDLPERIATALELFVVVAIDEFQELAVLGGTRGTVDPFPIMRSTWQRHRRVAYVVSGSARTMLTELVTSERSPFFQHFAIAEIGPFDTEEAIALLVEESSAQRPIALELAARAVATIGGHPFYLQLLGEAITAHEPPYDGRTLKEALQELLFSRSGRLALYFENELARLVGRSAHLAATLEALAAAPLRLTDIATAIGQRSGTTARYVERLGDAVEHHADGNYALVDPTFAAWLRWRRPGGSVVPMTMLGDEGERAVAERLARMGFDLVYQSRASRGAFDLLALRGAAQLGVQVKRSPLPLRFSTDAWARMVAEAERFEWQWVVAAVDDAGEVRILDPARARRGREVRFGDDAVVDNLLLWLDAAALRSRSDGSTRRAPARAPSRSRSRSR
;
A
#
# COMPACT_ATOMS: atom_id res chain seq x y z
N MET A 1 8.50 -37.12 -29.42
CA MET A 1 7.62 -35.99 -29.06
C MET A 1 6.20 -36.50 -29.24
N LEU A 2 5.37 -36.49 -28.18
CA LEU A 2 3.96 -36.88 -28.32
C LEU A 2 3.28 -35.83 -29.18
N GLU A 3 2.92 -36.18 -30.41
CA GLU A 3 2.07 -35.32 -31.25
C GLU A 3 0.66 -35.36 -30.67
N LEU A 4 0.25 -34.27 -30.02
CA LEU A 4 -1.14 -34.09 -29.60
C LEU A 4 -1.94 -33.72 -30.85
N PRO A 5 -2.95 -34.52 -31.22
CA PRO A 5 -3.73 -34.24 -32.42
C PRO A 5 -4.51 -32.93 -32.24
N GLU A 6 -4.37 -31.99 -33.19
CA GLU A 6 -5.25 -30.81 -33.29
C GLU A 6 -6.65 -31.27 -33.69
N ARG A 7 -7.46 -31.62 -32.68
CA ARG A 7 -8.86 -32.02 -32.82
C ARG A 7 -9.69 -31.17 -31.88
N ALA A 8 -10.95 -30.93 -32.24
CA ALA A 8 -11.90 -30.28 -31.35
C ALA A 8 -11.98 -31.07 -30.02
N ALA A 9 -11.95 -30.37 -28.90
CA ALA A 9 -12.11 -30.97 -27.59
C ALA A 9 -13.51 -31.58 -27.49
N ASP A 10 -13.58 -32.91 -27.60
CA ASP A 10 -14.78 -33.70 -27.36
C ASP A 10 -14.66 -34.49 -26.05
N ASP A 11 -15.77 -35.06 -25.62
CA ASP A 11 -15.87 -35.83 -24.36
C ASP A 11 -14.87 -37.01 -24.32
N ALA A 12 -14.57 -37.59 -25.48
CA ALA A 12 -13.66 -38.72 -25.60
C ALA A 12 -12.19 -38.29 -25.41
N LEU A 13 -11.79 -37.19 -26.03
CA LEU A 13 -10.46 -36.60 -25.87
C LEU A 13 -10.24 -36.12 -24.44
N LEU A 14 -11.24 -35.49 -23.82
CA LEU A 14 -11.15 -35.05 -22.42
C LEU A 14 -10.96 -36.24 -21.47
N ARG A 15 -11.74 -37.32 -21.63
CA ARG A 15 -11.59 -38.54 -20.82
C ARG A 15 -10.23 -39.19 -21.04
N PHE A 16 -9.75 -39.25 -22.28
CA PHE A 16 -8.43 -39.77 -22.57
C PHE A 16 -7.33 -38.94 -21.90
N ALA A 17 -7.38 -37.61 -22.00
CA ALA A 17 -6.41 -36.71 -21.40
C ALA A 17 -6.39 -36.84 -19.87
N LEU A 18 -7.56 -36.90 -19.24
CA LEU A 18 -7.69 -37.06 -17.79
C LEU A 18 -7.20 -38.44 -17.30
N ASP A 19 -7.30 -39.48 -18.11
CA ASP A 19 -6.86 -40.85 -17.80
C ASP A 19 -5.38 -41.10 -18.10
N LEU A 20 -4.76 -40.23 -18.91
CA LEU A 20 -3.38 -40.37 -19.37
C LEU A 20 -2.35 -40.55 -18.22
N PRO A 21 -2.42 -39.82 -17.10
CA PRO A 21 -1.46 -40.00 -16.00
C PRO A 21 -1.43 -41.44 -15.45
N GLU A 22 -2.58 -42.07 -15.25
CA GLU A 22 -2.67 -43.45 -14.72
C GLU A 22 -2.14 -44.47 -15.74
N ARG A 23 -2.39 -44.24 -17.03
CA ARG A 23 -1.85 -45.08 -18.12
C ARG A 23 -0.33 -45.03 -18.15
N ILE A 24 0.24 -43.83 -18.04
CA ILE A 24 1.70 -43.63 -18.00
C ILE A 24 2.27 -44.27 -16.74
N ALA A 25 1.68 -44.01 -15.57
CA ALA A 25 2.11 -44.57 -14.30
C ALA A 25 2.11 -46.11 -14.32
N THR A 26 1.09 -46.71 -14.94
CA THR A 26 0.97 -48.16 -15.09
C THR A 26 2.00 -48.73 -16.06
N ALA A 27 2.13 -48.15 -17.25
CA ALA A 27 3.04 -48.63 -18.28
C ALA A 27 4.52 -48.52 -17.88
N LEU A 28 4.88 -47.49 -17.11
CA LEU A 28 6.24 -47.26 -16.63
C LEU A 28 6.51 -47.88 -15.25
N GLU A 29 5.51 -48.50 -14.64
CA GLU A 29 5.57 -49.03 -13.28
C GLU A 29 6.02 -48.01 -12.21
N LEU A 30 5.56 -46.76 -12.31
CA LEU A 30 5.86 -45.68 -11.37
C LEU A 30 4.62 -45.21 -10.59
N PHE A 31 4.85 -44.40 -9.56
CA PHE A 31 3.83 -43.52 -8.99
C PHE A 31 4.02 -42.11 -9.55
N VAL A 32 2.92 -41.47 -9.91
CA VAL A 32 2.94 -40.13 -10.54
C VAL A 32 2.22 -39.15 -9.62
N VAL A 33 2.80 -37.96 -9.46
CA VAL A 33 2.10 -36.82 -8.84
C VAL A 33 1.74 -35.84 -9.94
N VAL A 34 0.46 -35.46 -10.00
CA VAL A 34 -0.03 -34.41 -10.89
C VAL A 34 -0.35 -33.19 -10.04
N ALA A 35 0.44 -32.12 -10.21
CA ALA A 35 0.19 -30.83 -9.60
C ALA A 35 -0.56 -29.93 -10.60
N ILE A 36 -1.71 -29.39 -10.19
CA ILE A 36 -2.53 -28.48 -11.00
C ILE A 36 -2.66 -27.17 -10.24
N ASP A 37 -2.05 -26.13 -10.78
CA ASP A 37 -2.10 -24.79 -10.20
C ASP A 37 -3.34 -24.02 -10.69
N GLU A 38 -3.78 -23.07 -9.86
CA GLU A 38 -4.99 -22.26 -10.06
C GLU A 38 -6.22 -23.09 -10.49
N PHE A 39 -6.51 -24.14 -9.73
CA PHE A 39 -7.54 -25.13 -10.04
C PHE A 39 -8.93 -24.51 -10.27
N GLN A 40 -9.23 -23.36 -9.64
CA GLN A 40 -10.47 -22.62 -9.85
C GLN A 40 -10.68 -22.13 -11.29
N GLU A 41 -9.62 -21.93 -12.08
CA GLU A 41 -9.71 -21.51 -13.48
C GLU A 41 -10.42 -22.56 -14.34
N LEU A 42 -10.38 -23.84 -13.93
CA LEU A 42 -11.12 -24.91 -14.60
C LEU A 42 -12.65 -24.74 -14.45
N ALA A 43 -13.14 -24.04 -13.43
CA ALA A 43 -14.56 -23.77 -13.29
C ALA A 43 -15.08 -22.80 -14.36
N VAL A 44 -14.22 -21.93 -14.90
CA VAL A 44 -14.56 -21.02 -16.00
C VAL A 44 -14.96 -21.81 -17.25
N LEU A 45 -14.35 -22.99 -17.46
CA LEU A 45 -14.68 -23.88 -18.58
C LEU A 45 -16.11 -24.41 -18.50
N GLY A 46 -16.67 -24.63 -17.30
CA GLY A 46 -18.07 -25.06 -17.14
C GLY A 46 -19.10 -23.93 -17.32
N GLY A 47 -18.67 -22.66 -17.22
CA GLY A 47 -19.55 -21.48 -17.35
C GLY A 47 -19.80 -21.01 -18.78
N THR A 48 -19.12 -21.59 -19.77
CA THR A 48 -19.25 -21.19 -21.18
C THR A 48 -20.46 -21.89 -21.82
N ARG A 49 -21.29 -21.17 -22.57
CA ARG A 49 -22.47 -21.78 -23.22
C ARG A 49 -22.03 -22.89 -24.18
N GLY A 50 -22.44 -24.12 -23.89
CA GLY A 50 -22.19 -25.29 -24.74
C GLY A 50 -20.97 -26.13 -24.37
N THR A 51 -20.28 -25.82 -23.27
CA THR A 51 -19.18 -26.65 -22.74
C THR A 51 -19.66 -27.51 -21.57
N VAL A 52 -19.03 -28.68 -21.42
CA VAL A 52 -19.31 -29.61 -20.33
C VAL A 52 -18.55 -29.16 -19.08
N ASP A 53 -19.21 -29.17 -17.92
CA ASP A 53 -18.52 -28.99 -16.64
C ASP A 53 -17.45 -30.09 -16.48
N PRO A 54 -16.15 -29.74 -16.39
CA PRO A 54 -15.09 -30.75 -16.36
C PRO A 54 -15.06 -31.50 -15.02
N PHE A 55 -15.56 -30.94 -13.93
CA PHE A 55 -15.37 -31.50 -12.59
C PHE A 55 -16.03 -32.88 -12.38
N PRO A 56 -17.27 -33.14 -12.83
CA PRO A 56 -17.85 -34.49 -12.77
C PRO A 56 -17.02 -35.53 -13.54
N ILE A 57 -16.51 -35.18 -14.72
CA ILE A 57 -15.71 -36.10 -15.55
C ILE A 57 -14.36 -36.37 -14.87
N MET A 58 -13.70 -35.33 -14.38
CA MET A 58 -12.46 -35.42 -13.60
C MET A 58 -12.64 -36.32 -12.38
N ARG A 59 -13.63 -36.04 -11.53
CA ARG A 59 -13.95 -36.86 -10.36
C ARG A 59 -14.16 -38.33 -10.74
N SER A 60 -14.99 -38.58 -11.75
CA SER A 60 -15.33 -39.95 -12.17
C SER A 60 -14.11 -40.73 -12.67
N THR A 61 -13.10 -40.03 -13.17
CA THR A 61 -11.85 -40.58 -13.71
C THR A 61 -10.83 -40.79 -12.60
N TRP A 62 -10.50 -39.74 -11.84
CA TRP A 62 -9.47 -39.74 -10.82
C TRP A 62 -9.78 -40.69 -9.65
N GLN A 63 -11.05 -40.90 -9.32
CA GLN A 63 -11.42 -41.87 -8.27
C GLN A 63 -11.00 -43.32 -8.58
N ARG A 64 -10.73 -43.63 -9.85
CA ARG A 64 -10.30 -44.98 -10.28
C ARG A 64 -8.78 -45.11 -10.36
N HIS A 65 -8.05 -43.99 -10.29
CA HIS A 65 -6.60 -43.99 -10.39
C HIS A 65 -5.99 -44.54 -9.11
N ARG A 66 -5.02 -45.45 -9.24
CA ARG A 66 -4.38 -46.14 -8.11
C ARG A 66 -2.91 -45.77 -7.97
N ARG A 67 -2.30 -45.24 -9.02
CA ARG A 67 -0.86 -44.91 -9.07
C ARG A 67 -0.62 -43.41 -9.22
N VAL A 68 -1.67 -42.60 -9.17
CA VAL A 68 -1.61 -41.15 -9.31
C VAL A 68 -2.11 -40.46 -8.05
N ALA A 69 -1.34 -39.50 -7.55
CA ALA A 69 -1.77 -38.55 -6.53
C ALA A 69 -1.94 -37.17 -7.16
N TYR A 70 -2.99 -36.45 -6.73
CA TYR A 70 -3.31 -35.13 -7.24
C TYR A 70 -3.07 -34.08 -6.16
N VAL A 71 -2.31 -33.06 -6.51
CA VAL A 71 -2.12 -31.85 -5.71
C VAL A 71 -2.75 -30.70 -6.48
N VAL A 72 -3.71 -30.01 -5.87
CA VAL A 72 -4.35 -28.85 -6.47
C VAL A 72 -4.07 -27.62 -5.62
N SER A 73 -3.74 -26.51 -6.25
CA SER A 73 -3.57 -25.21 -5.60
C SER A 73 -4.47 -24.17 -6.25
N GLY A 74 -4.67 -23.06 -5.54
CA GLY A 74 -5.41 -21.93 -6.08
C GLY A 74 -5.62 -20.82 -5.07
N SER A 75 -5.69 -19.60 -5.57
CA SER A 75 -5.86 -18.38 -4.77
C SER A 75 -7.31 -18.13 -4.30
N ALA A 76 -8.31 -18.78 -4.91
CA ALA A 76 -9.72 -18.67 -4.53
C ALA A 76 -10.08 -19.61 -3.37
N ARG A 77 -9.64 -19.27 -2.15
CA ARG A 77 -9.79 -20.09 -0.94
C ARG A 77 -11.24 -20.49 -0.68
N THR A 78 -12.19 -19.57 -0.80
CA THR A 78 -13.62 -19.87 -0.59
C THR A 78 -14.11 -20.92 -1.60
N MET A 79 -13.77 -20.77 -2.88
CA MET A 79 -14.20 -21.70 -3.94
C MET A 79 -13.58 -23.09 -3.77
N LEU A 80 -12.29 -23.19 -3.44
CA LEU A 80 -11.64 -24.48 -3.16
C LEU A 80 -12.20 -25.14 -1.90
N THR A 81 -12.55 -24.36 -0.88
CA THR A 81 -13.19 -24.89 0.34
C THR A 81 -14.58 -25.44 0.01
N GLU A 82 -15.40 -24.71 -0.74
CA GLU A 82 -16.72 -25.16 -1.19
C GLU A 82 -16.63 -26.42 -2.06
N LEU A 83 -15.62 -26.50 -2.93
CA LEU A 83 -15.36 -27.65 -3.78
C LEU A 83 -15.21 -28.95 -2.98
N VAL A 84 -14.66 -28.90 -1.78
CA VAL A 84 -14.42 -30.09 -0.93
C VAL A 84 -15.51 -30.29 0.12
N THR A 85 -16.11 -29.22 0.62
CA THR A 85 -17.04 -29.25 1.77
C THR A 85 -18.51 -29.27 1.39
N SER A 86 -18.89 -28.85 0.18
CA SER A 86 -20.28 -28.84 -0.26
C SER A 86 -20.75 -30.22 -0.71
N GLU A 87 -21.85 -30.73 -0.13
CA GLU A 87 -22.47 -32.00 -0.54
C GLU A 87 -22.91 -32.02 -2.02
N ARG A 88 -23.10 -30.84 -2.61
CA ARG A 88 -23.47 -30.69 -4.03
C ARG A 88 -22.26 -30.68 -4.96
N SER A 89 -21.05 -30.61 -4.43
CA SER A 89 -19.83 -30.61 -5.22
C SER A 89 -19.47 -32.02 -5.70
N PRO A 90 -19.04 -32.19 -6.98
CA PRO A 90 -18.48 -33.45 -7.46
C PRO A 90 -17.30 -33.96 -6.62
N PHE A 91 -16.56 -33.04 -5.99
CA PHE A 91 -15.37 -33.35 -5.20
C PHE A 91 -15.63 -33.35 -3.69
N PHE A 92 -16.88 -33.47 -3.24
CA PHE A 92 -17.21 -33.60 -1.83
C PHE A 92 -16.37 -34.69 -1.16
N GLN A 93 -15.62 -34.30 -0.13
CA GLN A 93 -14.68 -35.15 0.62
C GLN A 93 -13.61 -35.88 -0.23
N HIS A 94 -13.34 -35.42 -1.45
CA HIS A 94 -12.33 -36.06 -2.31
C HIS A 94 -10.90 -35.64 -1.97
N PHE A 95 -10.69 -34.39 -1.57
CA PHE A 95 -9.39 -33.82 -1.26
C PHE A 95 -9.23 -33.57 0.25
N ALA A 96 -8.00 -33.58 0.72
CA ALA A 96 -7.63 -32.95 1.99
C ALA A 96 -7.26 -31.49 1.72
N ILE A 97 -7.77 -30.56 2.54
CA ILE A 97 -7.44 -29.14 2.45
C ILE A 97 -6.21 -28.88 3.32
N ALA A 98 -5.19 -28.25 2.74
CA ALA A 98 -4.08 -27.64 3.44
C ALA A 98 -4.10 -26.13 3.17
N GLU A 99 -4.43 -25.35 4.19
CA GLU A 99 -4.41 -23.89 4.10
C GLU A 99 -3.00 -23.37 4.35
N ILE A 100 -2.49 -22.54 3.44
CA ILE A 100 -1.17 -21.91 3.56
C ILE A 100 -1.38 -20.43 3.81
N GLY A 101 -1.12 -20.00 5.04
CA GLY A 101 -1.14 -18.60 5.43
C GLY A 101 0.17 -17.87 5.12
N PRO A 102 0.24 -16.56 5.41
CA PRO A 102 1.50 -15.85 5.52
C PRO A 102 2.42 -16.51 6.55
N PHE A 103 3.73 -16.25 6.44
CA PHE A 103 4.66 -16.66 7.49
C PHE A 103 4.30 -16.03 8.83
N ASP A 104 4.60 -16.76 9.91
CA ASP A 104 4.58 -16.16 11.22
C ASP A 104 5.71 -15.10 11.35
N THR A 105 5.74 -14.38 12.47
CA THR A 105 6.71 -13.29 12.64
C THR A 105 8.15 -13.80 12.66
N GLU A 106 8.41 -14.98 13.22
CA GLU A 106 9.76 -15.54 13.34
C GLU A 106 10.26 -16.02 11.97
N GLU A 107 9.44 -16.76 11.24
CA GLU A 107 9.71 -17.22 9.88
C GLU A 107 9.88 -16.07 8.88
N ALA A 108 9.04 -15.03 8.98
CA ALA A 108 9.12 -13.84 8.14
C ALA A 108 10.41 -13.04 8.37
N ILE A 109 10.86 -12.95 9.63
CA ILE A 109 12.14 -12.32 9.97
C ILE A 109 13.29 -13.18 9.45
N ALA A 110 13.23 -14.50 9.66
CA ALA A 110 14.24 -15.44 9.18
C ALA A 110 14.43 -15.34 7.67
N LEU A 111 13.33 -15.25 6.89
CA LEU A 111 13.39 -15.05 5.45
C LEU A 111 14.26 -13.84 5.05
N LEU A 112 14.07 -12.67 5.69
CA LEU A 112 14.85 -11.47 5.36
C LEU A 112 16.30 -11.56 5.79
N VAL A 113 16.59 -12.22 6.92
CA VAL A 113 17.94 -12.33 7.47
C VAL A 113 18.74 -13.40 6.73
N GLU A 114 18.19 -14.60 6.56
CA GLU A 114 18.88 -15.77 6.01
C GLU A 114 19.04 -15.70 4.48
N GLU A 115 18.06 -15.17 3.75
CA GLU A 115 18.17 -14.99 2.30
C GLU A 115 19.00 -13.76 1.92
N SER A 116 19.37 -12.91 2.89
CA SER A 116 20.28 -11.80 2.61
C SER A 116 21.70 -12.30 2.32
N SER A 117 22.35 -11.71 1.32
CA SER A 117 23.73 -12.06 0.97
C SER A 117 24.67 -11.80 2.15
N ALA A 118 25.64 -12.69 2.36
CA ALA A 118 26.68 -12.51 3.37
C ALA A 118 27.51 -11.22 3.18
N GLN A 119 27.54 -10.65 1.97
CA GLN A 119 28.20 -9.37 1.67
C GLN A 119 27.28 -8.16 1.93
N ARG A 120 25.96 -8.38 1.98
CA ARG A 120 24.92 -7.37 2.16
C ARG A 120 23.88 -7.85 3.18
N PRO A 121 24.28 -8.11 4.44
CA PRO A 121 23.39 -8.71 5.42
C PRO A 121 22.33 -7.71 5.88
N ILE A 122 21.09 -8.18 6.00
CA ILE A 122 20.00 -7.44 6.66
C ILE A 122 20.04 -7.79 8.16
N ALA A 123 20.21 -6.77 9.00
CA ALA A 123 20.24 -6.95 10.46
C ALA A 123 18.86 -7.36 11.00
N LEU A 124 18.87 -8.17 12.07
CA LEU A 124 17.66 -8.70 12.73
C LEU A 124 16.66 -7.58 13.10
N GLU A 125 17.16 -6.48 13.65
CA GLU A 125 16.33 -5.35 14.08
C GLU A 125 15.64 -4.66 12.90
N LEU A 126 16.30 -4.60 11.74
CA LEU A 126 15.71 -4.02 10.54
C LEU A 126 14.67 -4.98 9.92
N ALA A 127 14.98 -6.28 9.87
CA ALA A 127 14.05 -7.32 9.43
C ALA A 127 12.78 -7.34 10.29
N ALA A 128 12.91 -7.29 11.62
CA ALA A 128 11.78 -7.21 12.55
C ALA A 128 10.90 -5.98 12.27
N ARG A 129 11.51 -4.81 12.02
CA ARG A 129 10.77 -3.61 11.65
C ARG A 129 10.09 -3.73 10.29
N ALA A 130 10.72 -4.36 9.32
CA ALA A 130 10.17 -4.60 7.99
C ALA A 130 8.93 -5.49 8.07
N VAL A 131 9.03 -6.63 8.76
CA VAL A 131 7.91 -7.57 8.99
C VAL A 131 6.77 -6.90 9.76
N ALA A 132 7.08 -6.12 10.80
CA ALA A 132 6.07 -5.35 11.52
C ALA A 132 5.35 -4.30 10.64
N THR A 133 5.95 -3.90 9.52
CA THR A 133 5.40 -2.89 8.61
C THR A 133 4.52 -3.48 7.50
N ILE A 134 4.93 -4.62 6.91
CA ILE A 134 4.25 -5.21 5.74
C ILE A 134 3.70 -6.63 5.97
N GLY A 135 3.81 -7.15 7.18
CA GLY A 135 3.36 -8.48 7.55
C GLY A 135 4.26 -9.60 7.03
N GLY A 136 3.75 -10.84 7.12
CA GLY A 136 4.49 -12.07 6.83
C GLY A 136 4.35 -12.61 5.40
N HIS A 137 3.80 -11.84 4.46
CA HIS A 137 3.55 -12.38 3.11
C HIS A 137 4.89 -12.60 2.37
N PRO A 138 5.25 -13.84 2.00
CA PRO A 138 6.59 -14.16 1.49
C PRO A 138 7.00 -13.33 0.26
N PHE A 139 6.08 -13.20 -0.70
CA PHE A 139 6.31 -12.37 -1.90
C PHE A 139 6.59 -10.89 -1.56
N TYR A 140 5.91 -10.30 -0.58
CA TYR A 140 6.14 -8.89 -0.23
C TYR A 140 7.50 -8.71 0.44
N LEU A 141 7.86 -9.65 1.31
CA LEU A 141 9.15 -9.65 2.01
C LEU A 141 10.31 -9.85 1.05
N GLN A 142 10.21 -10.74 0.06
CA GLN A 142 11.24 -10.92 -0.97
C GLN A 142 11.45 -9.64 -1.77
N LEU A 143 10.37 -9.00 -2.25
CA LEU A 143 10.47 -7.73 -2.96
C LEU A 143 11.08 -6.62 -2.09
N LEU A 144 10.74 -6.59 -0.81
CA LEU A 144 11.29 -5.61 0.12
C LEU A 144 12.78 -5.87 0.40
N GLY A 145 13.18 -7.14 0.59
CA GLY A 145 14.57 -7.53 0.76
C GLY A 145 15.42 -7.15 -0.46
N GLU A 146 14.92 -7.38 -1.67
CA GLU A 146 15.55 -6.92 -2.92
C GLU A 146 15.69 -5.38 -2.94
N ALA A 147 14.63 -4.65 -2.58
CA ALA A 147 14.65 -3.18 -2.55
C ALA A 147 15.63 -2.62 -1.50
N ILE A 148 15.72 -3.25 -0.32
CA ILE A 148 16.69 -2.89 0.73
C ILE A 148 18.12 -3.14 0.24
N THR A 149 18.40 -4.33 -0.29
CA THR A 149 19.75 -4.73 -0.70
C THR A 149 20.24 -4.05 -1.97
N ALA A 150 19.35 -3.40 -2.73
CA ALA A 150 19.69 -2.50 -3.82
C ALA A 150 20.39 -1.21 -3.35
N HIS A 151 20.21 -0.83 -2.08
CA HIS A 151 20.91 0.30 -1.46
C HIS A 151 22.31 -0.11 -0.96
N GLU A 152 23.17 0.89 -0.69
CA GLU A 152 24.48 0.64 -0.08
C GLU A 152 24.37 0.52 1.45
N PRO A 153 24.99 -0.50 2.07
CA PRO A 153 25.00 -0.66 3.53
C PRO A 153 25.80 0.45 4.24
N PRO A 154 25.57 0.69 5.55
CA PRO A 154 24.69 -0.06 6.45
C PRO A 154 23.21 0.21 6.21
N TYR A 155 22.38 -0.83 6.38
CA TYR A 155 20.93 -0.72 6.28
C TYR A 155 20.34 -0.28 7.61
N ASP A 156 19.58 0.79 7.58
CA ASP A 156 18.94 1.35 8.78
C ASP A 156 17.45 1.65 8.50
N GLY A 157 16.80 2.28 9.48
CA GLY A 157 15.40 2.66 9.34
C GLY A 157 15.10 3.58 8.15
N ARG A 158 16.11 4.30 7.66
CA ARG A 158 15.98 5.13 6.47
C ARG A 158 16.02 4.28 5.21
N THR A 159 16.92 3.30 5.10
CA THR A 159 16.93 2.37 3.96
C THR A 159 15.59 1.66 3.81
N LEU A 160 15.03 1.15 4.91
CA LEU A 160 13.71 0.52 4.90
C LEU A 160 12.62 1.47 4.39
N LYS A 161 12.70 2.74 4.78
CA LYS A 161 11.75 3.77 4.36
C LYS A 161 11.85 4.07 2.87
N GLU A 162 13.06 4.26 2.36
CA GLU A 162 13.33 4.50 0.92
C GLU A 162 12.86 3.29 0.09
N ALA A 163 13.21 2.07 0.51
CA ALA A 163 12.76 0.84 -0.14
C ALA A 163 11.23 0.72 -0.21
N LEU A 164 10.51 1.04 0.86
CA LEU A 164 9.04 1.01 0.87
C LEU A 164 8.42 2.13 0.01
N GLN A 165 9.05 3.31 -0.05
CA GLN A 165 8.60 4.38 -0.95
C GLN A 165 8.71 3.96 -2.41
N GLU A 166 9.83 3.35 -2.79
CA GLU A 166 10.08 2.86 -4.14
C GLU A 166 9.17 1.68 -4.50
N LEU A 167 8.98 0.75 -3.58
CA LEU A 167 8.27 -0.51 -3.81
C LEU A 167 6.74 -0.36 -3.75
N LEU A 168 6.23 0.32 -2.71
CA LEU A 168 4.82 0.33 -2.32
C LEU A 168 4.15 1.69 -2.48
N PHE A 169 4.84 2.79 -2.17
CA PHE A 169 4.26 4.15 -2.21
C PHE A 169 4.71 4.97 -3.42
N SER A 170 4.90 4.28 -4.55
CA SER A 170 5.21 4.88 -5.84
C SER A 170 4.29 4.30 -6.90
N ARG A 171 3.81 5.14 -7.83
CA ARG A 171 2.97 4.67 -8.96
C ARG A 171 3.69 3.69 -9.89
N SER A 172 5.02 3.66 -9.86
CA SER A 172 5.85 2.73 -10.62
C SER A 172 6.44 1.61 -9.76
N GLY A 173 6.11 1.56 -8.46
CA GLY A 173 6.61 0.54 -7.56
C GLY A 173 6.04 -0.84 -7.91
N ARG A 174 6.87 -1.89 -7.86
CA ARG A 174 6.46 -3.25 -8.25
C ARG A 174 5.27 -3.75 -7.44
N LEU A 175 5.29 -3.53 -6.12
CA LEU A 175 4.19 -3.93 -5.25
C LEU A 175 2.96 -3.03 -5.42
N ALA A 176 3.17 -1.74 -5.71
CA ALA A 176 2.08 -0.83 -6.06
C ALA A 176 1.35 -1.25 -7.35
N LEU A 177 2.09 -1.65 -8.39
CA LEU A 177 1.53 -2.14 -9.65
C LEU A 177 0.80 -3.48 -9.47
N TYR A 178 1.33 -4.37 -8.63
CA TYR A 178 0.64 -5.59 -8.21
C TYR A 178 -0.72 -5.25 -7.57
N PHE A 179 -0.75 -4.29 -6.64
CA PHE A 179 -2.00 -3.87 -6.00
C PHE A 179 -2.95 -3.09 -6.92
N GLU A 180 -2.47 -2.35 -7.92
CA GLU A 180 -3.36 -1.79 -8.96
C GLU A 180 -4.06 -2.90 -9.74
N ASN A 181 -3.33 -3.96 -10.12
CA ASN A 181 -3.93 -5.10 -10.82
C ASN A 181 -4.93 -5.85 -9.92
N GLU A 182 -4.59 -6.05 -8.65
CA GLU A 182 -5.46 -6.70 -7.68
C GLU A 182 -6.73 -5.88 -7.42
N LEU A 183 -6.59 -4.56 -7.26
CA LEU A 183 -7.73 -3.65 -7.17
C LEU A 183 -8.62 -3.74 -8.42
N ALA A 184 -8.01 -3.68 -9.62
CA ALA A 184 -8.74 -3.77 -10.89
C ALA A 184 -9.49 -5.10 -11.03
N ARG A 185 -8.89 -6.22 -10.58
CA ARG A 185 -9.51 -7.55 -10.53
C ARG A 185 -10.73 -7.56 -9.61
N LEU A 186 -10.59 -7.02 -8.40
CA LEU A 186 -11.64 -7.02 -7.38
C LEU A 186 -12.81 -6.11 -7.73
N VAL A 187 -12.54 -4.90 -8.25
CA VAL A 187 -13.58 -3.87 -8.44
C VAL A 187 -14.11 -3.77 -9.87
N GLY A 188 -13.31 -4.17 -10.85
CA GLY A 188 -13.58 -3.94 -12.27
C GLY A 188 -13.88 -2.46 -12.56
N ARG A 189 -15.12 -2.17 -12.94
CA ARG A 189 -15.61 -0.78 -13.19
C ARG A 189 -16.56 -0.26 -12.11
N SER A 190 -16.71 -0.98 -10.99
CA SER A 190 -17.68 -0.62 -9.95
C SER A 190 -17.11 0.39 -8.96
N ALA A 191 -17.65 1.61 -8.99
CA ALA A 191 -17.30 2.64 -8.00
C ALA A 191 -17.67 2.25 -6.56
N HIS A 192 -18.74 1.46 -6.37
CA HIS A 192 -19.15 1.03 -5.03
C HIS A 192 -18.25 -0.07 -4.45
N LEU A 193 -17.73 -0.99 -5.27
CA LEU A 193 -16.71 -1.95 -4.81
C LEU A 193 -15.43 -1.23 -4.40
N ALA A 194 -14.97 -0.26 -5.22
CA ALA A 194 -13.83 0.57 -4.88
C ALA A 194 -14.06 1.36 -3.57
N ALA A 195 -15.21 2.03 -3.42
CA ALA A 195 -15.56 2.75 -2.20
C ALA A 195 -15.68 1.82 -0.97
N THR A 196 -16.09 0.57 -1.15
CA THR A 196 -16.16 -0.43 -0.07
C THR A 196 -14.77 -0.82 0.40
N LEU A 197 -13.85 -1.14 -0.53
CA LEU A 197 -12.44 -1.41 -0.21
C LEU A 197 -11.78 -0.20 0.46
N GLU A 198 -12.07 1.01 -0.02
CA GLU A 198 -11.60 2.23 0.62
C GLU A 198 -12.17 2.39 2.04
N ALA A 199 -13.47 2.16 2.28
CA ALA A 199 -14.01 2.23 3.64
C ALA A 199 -13.29 1.25 4.59
N LEU A 200 -13.12 0.00 4.16
CA LEU A 200 -12.49 -1.08 4.93
C LEU A 200 -10.98 -0.90 5.12
N ALA A 201 -10.30 -0.20 4.21
CA ALA A 201 -8.89 0.10 4.35
C ALA A 201 -8.59 1.08 5.50
N ALA A 202 -9.59 1.84 5.97
CA ALA A 202 -9.40 2.76 7.09
C ALA A 202 -9.43 2.03 8.45
N ALA A 203 -10.40 1.14 8.65
CA ALA A 203 -10.58 0.35 9.87
C ALA A 203 -11.55 -0.81 9.59
N PRO A 204 -11.59 -1.83 10.46
CA PRO A 204 -12.70 -2.78 10.49
C PRO A 204 -14.02 -2.06 10.76
N LEU A 205 -15.08 -2.42 10.02
CA LEU A 205 -16.38 -1.73 10.07
C LEU A 205 -17.55 -2.71 10.10
N ARG A 206 -18.64 -2.34 10.78
CA ARG A 206 -19.92 -3.05 10.64
C ARG A 206 -20.50 -2.79 9.26
N LEU A 207 -21.35 -3.71 8.78
CA LEU A 207 -22.03 -3.57 7.49
C LEU A 207 -22.80 -2.25 7.35
N THR A 208 -23.39 -1.76 8.45
CA THR A 208 -24.12 -0.48 8.49
C THR A 208 -23.20 0.71 8.26
N ASP A 209 -21.99 0.70 8.82
CA ASP A 209 -21.04 1.80 8.70
C ASP A 209 -20.44 1.85 7.29
N ILE A 210 -20.16 0.67 6.70
CA ILE A 210 -19.78 0.55 5.29
C ILE A 210 -20.89 1.12 4.40
N ALA A 211 -22.15 0.74 4.67
CA ALA A 211 -23.30 1.21 3.90
C ALA A 211 -23.44 2.74 3.95
N THR A 212 -23.27 3.35 5.13
CA THR A 212 -23.23 4.81 5.30
C THR A 212 -22.07 5.43 4.53
N ALA A 213 -20.86 4.86 4.62
CA ALA A 213 -19.67 5.39 3.94
C ALA A 213 -19.80 5.40 2.41
N ILE A 214 -20.42 4.37 1.82
CA ILE A 214 -20.60 4.26 0.36
C ILE A 214 -21.94 4.83 -0.15
N GLY A 215 -22.79 5.35 0.75
CA GLY A 215 -24.09 5.90 0.41
C GLY A 215 -25.10 4.87 -0.12
N GLN A 216 -25.08 3.65 0.43
CA GLN A 216 -25.94 2.53 0.00
C GLN A 216 -26.77 1.94 1.14
N ARG A 217 -27.74 1.09 0.79
CA ARG A 217 -28.51 0.29 1.76
C ARG A 217 -27.74 -0.98 2.13
N SER A 218 -27.87 -1.43 3.39
CA SER A 218 -27.14 -2.59 3.92
C SER A 218 -27.31 -3.86 3.08
N GLY A 219 -28.50 -4.14 2.54
CA GLY A 219 -28.72 -5.30 1.68
C GLY A 219 -27.95 -5.26 0.35
N THR A 220 -27.73 -4.07 -0.22
CA THR A 220 -26.88 -3.88 -1.40
C THR A 220 -25.40 -3.98 -1.01
N THR A 221 -25.03 -3.38 0.13
CA THR A 221 -23.67 -3.44 0.68
C THR A 221 -23.22 -4.87 0.95
N ALA A 222 -24.10 -5.73 1.48
CA ALA A 222 -23.81 -7.15 1.69
C ALA A 222 -23.35 -7.84 0.39
N ARG A 223 -24.01 -7.54 -0.74
CA ARG A 223 -23.64 -8.06 -2.06
C ARG A 223 -22.29 -7.52 -2.54
N TYR A 224 -21.93 -6.29 -2.20
CA TYR A 224 -20.60 -5.76 -2.53
C TYR A 224 -19.52 -6.46 -1.72
N VAL A 225 -19.73 -6.65 -0.42
CA VAL A 225 -18.79 -7.38 0.45
C VAL A 225 -18.64 -8.83 -0.01
N GLU A 226 -19.75 -9.53 -0.29
CA GLU A 226 -19.75 -10.90 -0.82
C GLU A 226 -18.96 -11.00 -2.14
N ARG A 227 -19.10 -10.02 -3.04
CA ARG A 227 -18.36 -9.96 -4.30
C ARG A 227 -16.87 -9.68 -4.15
N LEU A 228 -16.44 -9.06 -3.05
CA LEU A 228 -15.02 -8.87 -2.74
C LEU A 228 -14.38 -10.19 -2.26
N GLY A 229 -15.19 -11.16 -1.84
CA GLY A 229 -14.76 -12.53 -1.54
C GLY A 229 -13.59 -12.59 -0.57
N ASP A 230 -12.56 -13.35 -0.93
CA ASP A 230 -11.39 -13.62 -0.10
C ASP A 230 -10.53 -12.37 0.24
N ALA A 231 -10.80 -11.20 -0.36
CA ALA A 231 -10.14 -9.95 0.03
C ALA A 231 -10.69 -9.35 1.33
N VAL A 232 -11.86 -9.79 1.79
CA VAL A 232 -12.54 -9.30 3.00
C VAL A 232 -12.85 -10.48 3.92
N GLU A 233 -12.53 -10.33 5.20
CA GLU A 233 -12.92 -11.27 6.24
C GLU A 233 -14.00 -10.70 7.15
N HIS A 234 -14.78 -11.60 7.74
CA HIS A 234 -15.82 -11.27 8.71
C HIS A 234 -15.41 -11.79 10.09
N HIS A 235 -15.28 -10.87 11.03
CA HIS A 235 -14.87 -11.14 12.41
C HIS A 235 -16.07 -11.60 13.25
N ALA A 236 -15.79 -12.31 14.34
CA ALA A 236 -16.84 -12.84 15.23
C ALA A 236 -17.67 -11.74 15.93
N ASP A 237 -17.14 -10.51 16.01
CA ASP A 237 -17.80 -9.32 16.58
C ASP A 237 -18.76 -8.61 15.60
N GLY A 238 -18.86 -9.11 14.37
CA GLY A 238 -19.70 -8.59 13.30
C GLY A 238 -19.05 -7.51 12.44
N ASN A 239 -17.75 -7.27 12.60
CA ASN A 239 -16.99 -6.35 11.76
C ASN A 239 -16.45 -7.05 10.51
N TYR A 240 -16.29 -6.28 9.44
CA TYR A 240 -15.59 -6.69 8.23
C TYR A 240 -14.26 -5.97 8.15
N ALA A 241 -13.22 -6.66 7.70
CA ALA A 241 -11.87 -6.11 7.55
C ALA A 241 -11.23 -6.60 6.24
N LEU A 242 -10.25 -5.85 5.71
CA LEU A 242 -9.41 -6.36 4.65
C LEU A 242 -8.45 -7.41 5.21
N VAL A 243 -8.31 -8.53 4.48
CA VAL A 243 -7.42 -9.63 4.87
C VAL A 243 -5.95 -9.20 4.81
N ASP A 244 -5.57 -8.43 3.78
CA ASP A 244 -4.19 -7.96 3.59
C ASP A 244 -3.99 -6.53 4.15
N PRO A 245 -3.24 -6.36 5.27
CA PRO A 245 -2.95 -5.04 5.84
C PRO A 245 -2.04 -4.18 4.95
N THR A 246 -1.20 -4.79 4.10
CA THR A 246 -0.31 -4.08 3.18
C THR A 246 -1.10 -3.53 2.00
N PHE A 247 -2.06 -4.31 1.48
CA PHE A 247 -3.03 -3.80 0.51
C PHE A 247 -3.89 -2.66 1.10
N ALA A 248 -4.36 -2.80 2.34
CA ALA A 248 -5.09 -1.73 3.04
C ALA A 248 -4.25 -0.44 3.15
N ALA A 249 -2.97 -0.58 3.51
CA ALA A 249 -2.04 0.53 3.56
C ALA A 249 -1.86 1.19 2.19
N TRP A 250 -1.68 0.40 1.13
CA TRP A 250 -1.59 0.93 -0.22
C TRP A 250 -2.87 1.67 -0.66
N LEU A 251 -4.06 1.12 -0.37
CA LEU A 251 -5.35 1.75 -0.67
C LEU A 251 -5.51 3.10 0.03
N ARG A 252 -5.05 3.23 1.28
CA ARG A 252 -5.04 4.51 2.00
C ARG A 252 -4.10 5.54 1.35
N TRP A 253 -2.95 5.10 0.85
CA TRP A 253 -1.98 5.96 0.16
C TRP A 253 -2.49 6.40 -1.22
N ARG A 254 -3.21 5.54 -1.92
CA ARG A 254 -3.66 5.81 -3.29
C ARG A 254 -4.74 6.90 -3.40
N ARG A 255 -5.52 7.14 -2.34
CA ARG A 255 -6.72 8.02 -2.40
C ARG A 255 -6.37 9.43 -2.92
N PRO A 256 -7.34 10.18 -3.45
CA PRO A 256 -7.17 11.61 -3.64
C PRO A 256 -6.78 12.27 -2.30
N GLY A 257 -5.62 12.92 -2.27
CA GLY A 257 -4.98 13.42 -1.04
C GLY A 257 -4.22 12.38 -0.21
N GLY A 258 -4.02 11.20 -0.80
CA GLY A 258 -3.40 10.04 -0.22
C GLY A 258 -1.89 10.18 -0.12
N SER A 259 -1.49 10.45 1.10
CA SER A 259 -0.12 10.76 1.51
C SER A 259 0.08 10.41 2.99
N VAL A 260 -0.97 9.89 3.61
CA VAL A 260 -1.11 9.68 5.05
C VAL A 260 -0.29 8.46 5.52
N VAL A 261 -0.01 7.53 4.59
CA VAL A 261 0.54 6.21 4.90
C VAL A 261 2.06 6.18 5.07
N PRO A 262 2.88 6.93 4.30
CA PRO A 262 4.31 7.03 4.57
C PRO A 262 4.63 7.41 6.01
N MET A 263 3.77 8.21 6.67
CA MET A 263 4.02 8.69 8.03
C MET A 263 3.49 7.77 9.12
N THR A 264 2.29 7.22 8.95
CA THR A 264 1.71 6.25 9.91
C THR A 264 2.49 4.94 9.94
N MET A 265 3.14 4.55 8.84
CA MET A 265 3.97 3.34 8.81
C MET A 265 5.46 3.60 9.10
N LEU A 266 6.01 4.76 8.72
CA LEU A 266 7.48 4.99 8.71
C LEU A 266 7.96 6.20 9.55
N GLY A 267 7.09 6.86 10.31
CA GLY A 267 7.45 7.94 11.25
C GLY A 267 7.72 7.43 12.66
N ASP A 268 8.57 8.13 13.41
CA ASP A 268 8.61 7.96 14.88
C ASP A 268 7.26 8.38 15.51
N GLU A 269 7.03 8.04 16.77
CA GLU A 269 5.75 8.32 17.46
C GLU A 269 5.32 9.80 17.40
N GLY A 270 6.28 10.74 17.44
CA GLY A 270 5.98 12.17 17.33
C GLY A 270 5.64 12.58 15.90
N GLU A 271 6.39 12.08 14.93
CA GLU A 271 6.10 12.26 13.51
C GLU A 271 4.72 11.71 13.11
N ARG A 272 4.32 10.57 13.67
CA ARG A 272 2.98 9.97 13.49
C ARG A 272 1.87 10.88 14.03
N ALA A 273 2.01 11.37 15.25
CA ALA A 273 1.02 12.28 15.86
C ALA A 273 0.80 13.56 15.05
N VAL A 274 1.90 14.16 14.54
CA VAL A 274 1.83 15.35 13.69
C VAL A 274 1.17 15.05 12.35
N ALA A 275 1.54 13.93 11.71
CA ALA A 275 0.95 13.51 10.45
C ALA A 275 -0.56 13.26 10.58
N GLU A 276 -1.01 12.54 11.62
CA GLU A 276 -2.44 12.31 11.89
C GLU A 276 -3.21 13.61 12.12
N ARG A 277 -2.60 14.59 12.81
CA ARG A 277 -3.21 15.90 13.04
C ARG A 277 -3.39 16.68 11.73
N LEU A 278 -2.36 16.71 10.87
CA LEU A 278 -2.42 17.40 9.58
C LEU A 278 -3.36 16.70 8.60
N ALA A 279 -3.35 15.37 8.55
CA ALA A 279 -4.28 14.60 7.72
C ALA A 279 -5.74 14.89 8.09
N ARG A 280 -6.07 14.96 9.39
CA ARG A 280 -7.42 15.37 9.87
C ARG A 280 -7.82 16.78 9.44
N MET A 281 -6.86 17.67 9.20
CA MET A 281 -7.11 19.01 8.69
C MET A 281 -7.28 19.03 7.16
N GLY A 282 -7.06 17.92 6.46
CA GLY A 282 -7.14 17.80 5.01
C GLY A 282 -5.88 18.26 4.29
N PHE A 283 -4.70 17.99 4.86
CA PHE A 283 -3.43 18.08 4.15
C PHE A 283 -3.06 16.73 3.55
N ASP A 284 -2.49 16.80 2.36
CA ASP A 284 -1.65 15.74 1.83
C ASP A 284 -0.23 15.92 2.44
N LEU A 285 0.63 14.91 2.43
CA LEU A 285 1.83 14.73 3.25
C LEU A 285 2.87 13.96 2.45
N VAL A 286 3.76 14.68 1.80
CA VAL A 286 4.95 14.11 1.18
C VAL A 286 6.03 14.01 2.25
N TYR A 287 6.55 12.80 2.48
CA TYR A 287 7.73 12.67 3.33
C TYR A 287 8.94 13.28 2.62
N GLN A 288 9.62 14.20 3.28
CA GLN A 288 10.97 14.60 2.89
C GLN A 288 11.94 13.95 3.84
N SER A 289 12.75 13.02 3.32
CA SER A 289 13.75 12.37 4.16
C SER A 289 14.77 13.40 4.63
N ARG A 290 15.24 13.23 5.88
CA ARG A 290 16.39 13.94 6.43
C ARG A 290 17.65 13.89 5.54
N ALA A 291 17.65 13.05 4.52
CA ALA A 291 18.75 12.87 3.60
C ALA A 291 18.65 13.61 2.27
N SER A 292 17.62 14.43 2.06
CA SER A 292 17.76 15.58 1.14
C SER A 292 18.71 16.66 1.72
N ARG A 293 19.26 16.45 2.93
CA ARG A 293 19.78 17.50 3.83
C ARG A 293 18.68 18.49 4.23
N GLY A 294 17.45 18.00 4.23
CA GLY A 294 16.27 18.78 4.53
C GLY A 294 16.19 19.17 5.99
N ALA A 295 15.89 20.42 6.25
CA ALA A 295 15.69 20.98 7.57
C ALA A 295 14.26 20.78 8.09
N PHE A 296 13.40 20.08 7.32
CA PHE A 296 12.02 19.73 7.65
C PHE A 296 11.82 18.21 7.63
N ASP A 297 11.04 17.69 8.57
CA ASP A 297 10.72 16.25 8.65
C ASP A 297 9.51 15.86 7.77
N LEU A 298 8.61 16.81 7.49
CA LEU A 298 7.40 16.61 6.68
C LEU A 298 7.22 17.73 5.66
N LEU A 299 6.65 17.41 4.49
CA LEU A 299 6.07 18.38 3.57
C LEU A 299 4.55 18.14 3.48
N ALA A 300 3.75 19.06 3.99
CA ALA A 300 2.30 19.02 3.89
C ALA A 300 1.81 19.85 2.69
N LEU A 301 0.92 19.30 1.88
CA LEU A 301 0.33 19.94 0.70
C LEU A 301 -1.16 20.19 0.92
N ARG A 302 -1.67 21.34 0.48
CA ARG A 302 -3.11 21.61 0.48
C ARG A 302 -3.45 22.52 -0.69
N GLY A 303 -4.08 21.96 -1.73
CA GLY A 303 -4.29 22.69 -2.99
C GLY A 303 -2.94 23.08 -3.60
N ALA A 304 -2.69 24.38 -3.78
CA ALA A 304 -1.40 24.89 -4.25
C ALA A 304 -0.41 25.21 -3.12
N ALA A 305 -0.83 25.14 -1.85
CA ALA A 305 0.03 25.48 -0.72
C ALA A 305 0.97 24.32 -0.38
N GLN A 306 2.24 24.64 -0.13
CA GLN A 306 3.28 23.72 0.32
C GLN A 306 3.79 24.20 1.68
N LEU A 307 3.72 23.31 2.68
CA LEU A 307 4.03 23.58 4.09
C LEU A 307 5.11 22.62 4.60
N GLY A 308 6.33 23.11 4.80
CA GLY A 308 7.37 22.37 5.53
C GLY A 308 7.05 22.30 7.02
N VAL A 309 7.21 21.12 7.63
CA VAL A 309 6.97 20.93 9.07
C VAL A 309 8.18 20.26 9.69
N GLN A 310 8.81 20.94 10.65
CA GLN A 310 9.86 20.35 11.47
C GLN A 310 9.25 19.83 12.78
N VAL A 311 9.47 18.55 13.09
CA VAL A 311 8.90 17.90 14.28
C VAL A 311 9.92 17.92 15.42
N LYS A 312 9.44 18.18 16.64
CA LYS A 312 10.25 18.11 17.86
C LYS A 312 9.46 17.46 18.98
N ARG A 313 9.93 16.29 19.42
CA ARG A 313 9.41 15.58 20.60
C ARG A 313 9.94 16.22 21.89
N SER A 314 9.26 17.25 22.35
CA SER A 314 9.56 17.97 23.59
C SER A 314 8.38 18.89 23.91
N PRO A 315 7.99 19.03 25.18
CA PRO A 315 7.05 20.08 25.58
C PRO A 315 7.66 21.46 25.34
N LEU A 316 6.80 22.48 25.26
CA LEU A 316 7.24 23.88 25.27
C LEU A 316 7.89 24.24 26.62
N PRO A 317 8.90 25.13 26.65
CA PRO A 317 9.43 25.89 25.53
C PRO A 317 10.43 25.11 24.67
N LEU A 318 10.32 25.21 23.34
CA LEU A 318 11.27 24.60 22.42
C LEU A 318 12.54 25.44 22.25
N ARG A 319 13.65 24.77 21.97
CA ARG A 319 14.95 25.39 21.68
C ARG A 319 15.59 24.81 20.42
N PHE A 320 16.15 25.68 19.61
CA PHE A 320 16.96 25.35 18.43
C PHE A 320 18.28 26.09 18.48
N SER A 321 19.36 25.43 18.04
CA SER A 321 20.61 26.13 17.76
C SER A 321 20.42 27.11 16.61
N THR A 322 21.24 28.17 16.58
CA THR A 322 21.25 29.14 15.48
C THR A 322 21.51 28.49 14.13
N ASP A 323 22.37 27.46 14.08
CA ASP A 323 22.72 26.76 12.84
C ASP A 323 21.57 25.90 12.33
N ALA A 324 20.88 25.17 13.23
CA ALA A 324 19.72 24.38 12.85
C ALA A 324 18.58 25.29 12.34
N TRP A 325 18.39 26.44 12.98
CA TRP A 325 17.42 27.44 12.55
C TRP A 325 17.76 28.05 11.18
N ALA A 326 19.02 28.42 10.96
CA ALA A 326 19.47 28.98 9.69
C ALA A 326 19.26 28.01 8.52
N ARG A 327 19.46 26.70 8.75
CA ARG A 327 19.16 25.67 7.74
C ARG A 327 17.67 25.62 7.38
N MET A 328 16.78 25.67 8.38
CA MET A 328 15.32 25.70 8.14
C MET A 328 14.91 26.91 7.31
N VAL A 329 15.43 28.10 7.65
CA VAL A 329 15.13 29.34 6.91
C VAL A 329 15.63 29.24 5.47
N ALA A 330 16.90 28.88 5.27
CA ALA A 330 17.51 28.83 3.94
C ALA A 330 16.80 27.83 3.01
N GLU A 331 16.32 26.72 3.56
CA GLU A 331 15.63 25.71 2.78
C GLU A 331 14.19 26.08 2.44
N ALA A 332 13.45 26.64 3.40
CA ALA A 332 12.12 27.17 3.12
C ALA A 332 12.17 28.27 2.04
N GLU A 333 13.19 29.14 2.08
CA GLU A 333 13.41 30.15 1.05
C GLU A 333 13.76 29.52 -0.31
N ARG A 334 14.64 28.51 -0.33
CA ARG A 334 15.07 27.82 -1.57
C ARG A 334 13.90 27.19 -2.32
N PHE A 335 12.94 26.60 -1.59
CA PHE A 335 11.80 25.90 -2.17
C PHE A 335 10.51 26.72 -2.16
N GLU A 336 10.58 27.98 -1.74
CA GLU A 336 9.43 28.88 -1.59
C GLU A 336 8.30 28.28 -0.71
N TRP A 337 8.67 27.49 0.29
CA TRP A 337 7.72 26.87 1.21
C TRP A 337 7.33 27.81 2.34
N GLN A 338 6.06 27.74 2.72
CA GLN A 338 5.67 28.13 4.05
C GLN A 338 6.13 27.04 5.03
N TRP A 339 6.43 27.39 6.27
CA TRP A 339 6.90 26.39 7.22
C TRP A 339 6.47 26.68 8.65
N VAL A 340 6.42 25.63 9.45
CA VAL A 340 6.07 25.65 10.88
C VAL A 340 6.92 24.66 11.66
N VAL A 341 6.94 24.82 12.99
CA VAL A 341 7.50 23.83 13.91
C VAL A 341 6.36 23.14 14.67
N ALA A 342 6.37 21.82 14.74
CA ALA A 342 5.44 21.04 15.52
C ALA A 342 6.12 20.49 16.79
N ALA A 343 5.67 20.96 17.95
CA ALA A 343 6.03 20.39 19.25
C ALA A 343 5.09 19.23 19.58
N VAL A 344 5.64 18.09 19.99
CA VAL A 344 4.88 16.95 20.51
C VAL A 344 5.31 16.71 21.95
N ASP A 345 4.37 16.79 22.88
CA ASP A 345 4.64 16.53 24.29
C ASP A 345 4.59 15.03 24.62
N ASP A 346 4.86 14.69 25.88
CA ASP A 346 4.90 13.29 26.36
C ASP A 346 3.52 12.62 26.35
N ALA A 347 2.43 13.39 26.25
CA ALA A 347 1.07 12.90 26.11
C ALA A 347 0.64 12.74 24.64
N GLY A 348 1.51 13.09 23.68
CA GLY A 348 1.22 13.06 22.25
C GLY A 348 0.42 14.27 21.75
N GLU A 349 0.24 15.32 22.57
CA GLU A 349 -0.42 16.54 22.15
C GLU A 349 0.48 17.31 21.17
N VAL A 350 -0.09 17.68 20.02
CA VAL A 350 0.64 18.39 18.95
C VAL A 350 0.32 19.88 18.99
N ARG A 351 1.34 20.72 19.19
CA ARG A 351 1.26 22.19 19.10
C ARG A 351 2.05 22.70 17.90
N ILE A 352 1.40 23.45 17.03
CA ILE A 352 2.00 24.03 15.82
C ILE A 352 2.42 25.47 16.10
N LEU A 353 3.65 25.84 15.74
CA LEU A 353 4.29 27.09 16.13
C LEU A 353 4.65 27.93 14.91
N ASP A 354 4.37 29.23 14.99
CA ASP A 354 4.68 30.23 13.95
C ASP A 354 6.16 30.64 14.03
N PRO A 355 6.99 30.37 13.00
CA PRO A 355 8.39 30.78 12.98
C PRO A 355 8.63 32.28 13.13
N ALA A 356 7.65 33.12 12.77
CA ALA A 356 7.75 34.57 12.90
C ALA A 356 7.66 35.03 14.36
N ARG A 357 7.09 34.20 15.25
CA ARG A 357 6.97 34.49 16.69
C ARG A 357 8.13 33.92 17.51
N ALA A 358 9.13 33.34 16.86
CA ALA A 358 10.31 32.80 17.54
C ALA A 358 11.17 33.92 18.14
N ARG A 359 11.57 33.79 19.41
CA ARG A 359 12.51 34.71 20.07
C ARG A 359 13.94 34.33 19.68
N ARG A 360 14.66 35.25 19.02
CA ARG A 360 16.01 35.01 18.51
C ARG A 360 17.05 35.64 19.43
N GLY A 361 17.96 34.83 19.98
CA GLY A 361 19.10 35.26 20.79
C GLY A 361 20.32 34.37 20.51
N ARG A 362 21.05 33.96 21.56
CA ARG A 362 22.08 32.91 21.43
C ARG A 362 21.53 31.55 20.97
N GLU A 363 20.23 31.34 21.18
CA GLU A 363 19.44 30.22 20.69
C GLU A 363 18.11 30.76 20.20
N VAL A 364 17.40 30.00 19.36
CA VAL A 364 16.03 30.33 18.95
C VAL A 364 15.04 29.59 19.84
N ARG A 365 14.07 30.32 20.41
CA ARG A 365 13.13 29.80 21.40
C ARG A 365 11.68 30.04 21.01
N PHE A 366 10.83 29.05 21.33
CA PHE A 366 9.38 29.15 21.22
C PHE A 366 8.74 28.97 22.60
N GLY A 367 7.78 29.83 22.94
CA GLY A 367 6.87 29.65 24.07
C GLY A 367 5.44 29.46 23.58
N ASP A 368 4.49 29.42 24.52
CA ASP A 368 3.06 29.28 24.21
C ASP A 368 2.51 30.45 23.37
N ASP A 369 3.15 31.61 23.42
CA ASP A 369 2.82 32.80 22.60
C ASP A 369 3.00 32.57 21.09
N ALA A 370 3.79 31.56 20.71
CA ALA A 370 4.06 31.23 19.32
C ALA A 370 3.08 30.22 18.71
N VAL A 371 2.12 29.68 19.49
CA VAL A 371 1.16 28.69 19.00
C VAL A 371 0.22 29.28 17.94
N VAL A 372 -0.01 28.49 16.90
CA VAL A 372 -0.95 28.77 15.83
C VAL A 372 -2.28 28.08 16.14
N ASP A 373 -3.27 28.86 16.56
CA ASP A 373 -4.60 28.33 16.91
C ASP A 373 -5.34 27.72 15.70
N ASN A 374 -5.18 28.34 14.53
CA ASN A 374 -5.79 27.89 13.28
C ASN A 374 -4.79 27.93 12.13
N LEU A 375 -4.20 26.77 11.84
CA LEU A 375 -3.19 26.62 10.80
C LEU A 375 -3.71 26.98 9.41
N LEU A 376 -4.98 26.71 9.11
CA LEU A 376 -5.55 27.00 7.79
C LEU A 376 -5.64 28.51 7.54
N LEU A 377 -6.17 29.26 8.52
CA LEU A 377 -6.19 30.73 8.44
C LEU A 377 -4.78 31.32 8.39
N TRP A 378 -3.83 30.70 9.08
CA TRP A 378 -2.43 31.13 9.06
C TRP A 378 -1.79 30.97 7.67
N LEU A 379 -2.02 29.83 7.01
CA LEU A 379 -1.52 29.56 5.65
C LEU A 379 -2.09 30.54 4.62
N ASP A 380 -3.40 30.81 4.68
CA ASP A 380 -4.07 31.75 3.79
C ASP A 380 -3.50 33.17 3.95
N ALA A 381 -3.31 33.61 5.20
CA ALA A 381 -2.69 34.90 5.50
C ALA A 381 -1.22 34.98 5.05
N ALA A 382 -0.47 33.88 5.18
CA ALA A 382 0.91 33.80 4.73
C ALA A 382 1.02 33.85 3.20
N ALA A 383 0.08 33.26 2.46
CA ALA A 383 0.07 33.27 1.00
C ALA A 383 -0.24 34.66 0.42
N LEU A 384 -1.00 35.48 1.15
CA LEU A 384 -1.24 36.88 0.79
C LEU A 384 0.01 37.75 0.98
N ARG A 385 0.80 37.50 2.04
CA ARG A 385 2.05 38.24 2.32
C ARG A 385 3.12 38.03 1.24
N SER A 386 3.29 36.81 0.74
CA SER A 386 4.27 36.51 -0.31
C SER A 386 3.90 37.13 -1.66
N ARG A 387 2.60 37.28 -1.96
CA ARG A 387 2.12 37.97 -3.18
C ARG A 387 2.34 39.48 -3.14
N SER A 388 2.23 40.12 -1.96
CA SER A 388 2.49 41.56 -1.83
C SER A 388 3.97 41.92 -1.97
N ASP A 389 4.90 41.03 -1.59
CA ASP A 389 6.34 41.29 -1.65
C ASP A 389 6.93 41.10 -3.07
N GLY A 390 6.29 40.29 -3.91
CA GLY A 390 6.66 40.14 -5.33
C GLY A 390 6.30 41.35 -6.21
N SER A 391 5.38 42.21 -5.75
CA SER A 391 4.92 43.40 -6.49
C SER A 391 5.91 44.56 -6.51
N THR A 392 6.94 44.55 -5.65
CA THR A 392 7.93 45.65 -5.54
C THR A 392 9.19 45.43 -6.36
N ARG A 393 9.34 44.28 -7.04
CA ARG A 393 10.48 43.97 -7.94
C ARG A 393 10.03 43.72 -9.38
N ARG A 394 9.54 44.77 -10.07
CA ARG A 394 9.70 45.00 -11.52
C ARG A 394 8.91 46.24 -11.96
N ALA A 395 9.60 47.37 -12.07
CA ALA A 395 9.20 48.42 -13.00
C ALA A 395 10.19 48.40 -14.18
N PRO A 396 9.77 48.19 -15.43
CA PRO A 396 10.67 48.29 -16.57
C PRO A 396 10.96 49.77 -16.84
N ALA A 397 12.24 50.09 -17.02
CA ALA A 397 12.69 51.41 -17.43
C ALA A 397 12.09 51.77 -18.81
N ARG A 398 11.35 52.88 -18.86
CA ARG A 398 10.89 53.50 -20.11
C ARG A 398 12.10 54.02 -20.88
N ALA A 399 12.33 53.53 -22.10
CA ALA A 399 13.21 54.16 -23.07
C ALA A 399 12.47 55.31 -23.80
N PRO A 400 13.13 56.44 -24.14
CA PRO A 400 12.47 57.56 -24.78
C PRO A 400 12.32 57.38 -26.29
N SER A 401 11.26 57.97 -26.82
CA SER A 401 10.90 58.05 -28.23
C SER A 401 11.73 59.09 -29.00
N ARG A 402 12.00 58.80 -30.29
CA ARG A 402 12.18 59.72 -31.44
C ARG A 402 12.43 58.85 -32.69
N SER A 403 11.43 58.57 -33.53
CA SER A 403 10.86 59.37 -34.63
C SER A 403 11.74 59.51 -35.88
N ARG A 404 11.20 59.00 -37.02
CA ARG A 404 11.44 59.38 -38.43
C ARG A 404 12.82 58.96 -39.01
N SER A 405 12.99 58.49 -40.24
CA SER A 405 12.18 58.53 -41.47
C SER A 405 12.80 57.64 -42.57
N ARG A 406 11.92 57.07 -43.41
CA ARG A 406 12.02 56.90 -44.88
C ARG A 406 13.17 56.10 -45.55
N SER A 407 12.69 55.21 -46.44
CA SER A 407 13.22 54.82 -47.77
C SER A 407 14.49 53.96 -47.77
N ARG A 408 14.63 52.90 -48.55
CA ARG A 408 13.90 52.39 -49.73
C ARG A 408 13.68 50.89 -49.61
#